data_AF-A0A662DFK5-F1
#
_entry.id   AF-A0A662DFK5-F1
#
_cell.length_a   1.000
_cell.length_b   1.000
_cell.length_c   1.000
_cell.angle_alpha   90.00
_cell.angle_beta   90.00
_cell.angle_gamma   90.00
#
_symmetry.space_group_name_H-M   'P 1'
#
loop_
_entity.id
_entity.type
_entity.pdbx_description
1 polymer ?
#
loop_
_entity_poly.entity_id
_entity_poly.type
_entity_poly.pdbx_seq_one_letter_code
_entity_poly.pdbx_strand_id
1 'polypeptide(L)'
;MKLTSVMLADSAQVQSGKLFVLGGGFDTISVRSLPATHRNLSLAMVAEVGPEDRQQDLELHISLIDEDGQSIGVEAKGMLRVGAPPNLPPGSPSIVPIVSPFHNITFPEAKGYAFVVSLDDEELARVRFRVVRVP
;
A
#
# COMPACT_ATOMS: atom_id res chain seq x y z
N MET A 1 -5.72 4.80 -14.11
CA MET A 1 -5.12 5.36 -12.85
C MET A 1 -3.69 4.88 -12.71
N LYS A 2 -2.79 5.63 -12.05
CA LYS A 2 -1.45 5.14 -11.69
C LYS A 2 -1.07 5.51 -10.25
N LEU A 3 -0.15 4.76 -9.66
CA LEU A 3 0.47 5.13 -8.38
C LEU A 3 1.77 5.91 -8.64
N THR A 4 1.89 7.12 -8.09
CA THR A 4 3.08 7.96 -8.21
C THR A 4 4.07 7.72 -7.07
N SER A 5 3.60 7.20 -5.95
CA SER A 5 4.42 6.84 -4.79
C SER A 5 3.73 5.72 -4.00
N VAL A 6 4.50 4.73 -3.57
CA VAL A 6 4.05 3.60 -2.75
C VAL A 6 5.21 3.24 -1.83
N MET A 7 4.98 3.16 -0.52
CA MET A 7 6.02 2.82 0.44
C MET A 7 5.44 2.16 1.69
N LEU A 8 6.27 1.35 2.36
CA LEU A 8 6.00 0.92 3.73
C LEU A 8 6.27 2.05 4.71
N ALA A 9 5.50 2.05 5.79
CA ALA A 9 5.65 2.96 6.92
C ALA A 9 5.24 2.29 8.22
N ASP A 10 5.81 2.73 9.34
CA ASP A 10 5.36 2.31 10.67
C ASP A 10 3.91 2.75 10.91
N SER A 11 3.52 3.92 10.39
CA SER A 11 2.14 4.42 10.41
C SER A 11 1.94 5.48 9.33
N ALA A 12 0.72 5.61 8.83
CA ALA A 12 0.35 6.70 7.93
C ALA A 12 -1.09 7.15 8.18
N GLN A 13 -1.41 8.38 7.81
CA GLN A 13 -2.77 8.92 7.87
C GLN A 13 -3.01 9.92 6.74
N VAL A 14 -4.25 9.95 6.25
CA VAL A 14 -4.73 11.01 5.37
C VAL A 14 -5.54 11.99 6.19
N GLN A 15 -5.10 13.25 6.23
CA GLN A 15 -5.82 14.32 6.92
C GLN A 15 -5.89 15.55 6.02
N SER A 16 -7.10 16.06 5.82
CA SER A 16 -7.37 17.24 4.98
C SER A 16 -6.75 17.13 3.57
N GLY A 17 -6.82 15.94 2.97
CA GLY A 17 -6.27 15.66 1.64
C GLY A 17 -4.74 15.57 1.58
N LYS A 18 -4.05 15.54 2.71
CA LYS A 18 -2.59 15.38 2.80
C LYS A 18 -2.23 14.03 3.37
N LEU A 19 -1.17 13.43 2.82
CA LEU A 19 -0.57 12.21 3.33
C LEU A 19 0.46 12.56 4.41
N PHE A 20 0.26 12.05 5.62
CA PHE A 20 1.25 12.08 6.69
C PHE A 20 1.82 10.67 6.86
N VAL A 21 3.14 10.55 6.85
CA VAL A 21 3.85 9.27 6.92
C VAL A 21 4.82 9.31 8.09
N LEU A 22 4.75 8.32 8.97
CA LEU A 22 5.65 8.14 10.12
C LEU A 22 6.46 6.87 9.91
N GLY A 23 7.79 6.97 9.99
CA GLY A 23 8.69 5.82 9.79
C GLY A 23 8.61 5.24 8.37
N GLY A 24 8.42 6.08 7.36
CA GLY A 24 8.26 5.65 5.95
C GLY A 24 9.58 5.32 5.25
N GLY A 25 9.51 4.45 4.26
CA GLY A 25 10.61 4.22 3.30
C GLY A 25 11.67 3.20 3.76
N PHE A 26 11.27 2.19 4.53
CA PHE A 26 12.12 1.06 4.86
C PHE A 26 11.80 -0.19 4.04
N ASP A 27 12.75 -1.12 3.99
CA ASP A 27 12.64 -2.39 3.28
C ASP A 27 12.98 -3.61 4.16
N THR A 28 13.24 -3.40 5.46
CA THR A 28 13.75 -4.44 6.35
C THR A 28 13.04 -4.42 7.70
N ILE A 29 12.50 -5.56 8.12
CA ILE A 29 11.96 -5.80 9.46
C ILE A 29 12.89 -6.75 10.20
N SER A 30 13.44 -6.31 11.33
CA SER A 30 14.34 -7.12 12.16
C SER A 30 13.60 -7.77 13.33
N VAL A 31 13.75 -9.09 13.50
CA VAL A 31 13.08 -9.88 14.53
C VAL A 31 14.08 -10.73 15.32
N ARG A 32 13.77 -11.09 16.56
CA ARG A 32 14.63 -11.93 17.42
C ARG A 32 14.31 -13.43 17.33
N SER A 33 13.07 -13.75 16.97
CA SER A 33 12.54 -15.11 16.89
C SER A 33 11.51 -15.21 15.77
N LEU A 34 11.29 -16.41 15.25
CA LEU A 34 10.27 -16.70 14.24
C LEU A 34 9.40 -17.88 14.73
N PRO A 35 8.09 -17.89 14.43
CA PRO A 35 7.34 -16.84 13.72
C PRO A 35 7.28 -15.52 14.51
N ALA A 36 7.21 -14.40 13.81
CA ALA A 36 7.23 -13.07 14.41
C ALA A 36 5.96 -12.28 14.04
N THR A 37 5.25 -11.77 15.05
CA THR A 37 4.11 -10.88 14.83
C THR A 37 4.57 -9.42 14.82
N HIS A 38 4.45 -8.76 13.68
CA HIS A 38 4.68 -7.33 13.52
C HIS A 38 3.37 -6.55 13.76
N ARG A 39 3.39 -5.66 14.75
CA ARG A 39 2.15 -5.06 15.29
C ARG A 39 1.48 -4.10 14.33
N ASN A 40 2.25 -3.24 13.68
CA ASN A 40 1.72 -2.18 12.84
C ASN A 40 2.57 -2.01 11.60
N LEU A 41 1.93 -2.05 10.44
CA LEU A 41 2.56 -1.77 9.16
C LEU A 41 1.56 -1.01 8.31
N SER A 42 1.97 0.07 7.66
CA SER A 42 1.09 0.83 6.77
C SER A 42 1.68 0.88 5.37
N LEU A 43 0.83 0.67 4.38
CA LEU A 43 1.15 0.98 2.99
C LEU A 43 0.66 2.39 2.71
N ALA A 44 1.59 3.33 2.55
CA ALA A 44 1.32 4.73 2.23
C ALA A 44 1.46 4.95 0.72
N MET A 45 0.42 5.48 0.09
CA MET A 45 0.32 5.55 -1.36
C MET A 45 -0.20 6.90 -1.82
N VAL A 46 0.21 7.29 -3.02
CA VAL A 46 -0.34 8.45 -3.72
C VAL A 46 -0.75 7.97 -5.11
N ALA A 47 -2.03 8.09 -5.41
CA ALA A 47 -2.59 7.83 -6.73
C ALA A 47 -2.73 9.12 -7.52
N GLU A 48 -2.46 9.03 -8.81
CA GLU A 48 -2.85 10.02 -9.81
C GLU A 48 -3.99 9.42 -10.64
N VAL A 49 -5.16 10.06 -10.53
CA VAL A 49 -6.39 9.62 -11.19
C VAL A 49 -6.67 10.55 -12.36
N GLY A 50 -6.66 9.99 -13.57
CA GLY A 50 -6.91 10.73 -14.80
C GLY A 50 -8.37 11.14 -14.94
N PRO A 51 -8.70 12.12 -15.82
CA PRO A 51 -10.07 12.49 -16.12
C PRO A 51 -10.97 11.34 -16.55
N GLU A 52 -10.44 10.40 -17.32
CA GLU A 52 -11.11 9.22 -17.82
C GLU A 52 -11.56 8.26 -16.70
N ASP A 53 -10.80 8.16 -15.62
CA ASP A 53 -11.09 7.26 -14.50
C ASP A 53 -12.07 7.87 -13.48
N ARG A 54 -12.51 9.13 -13.69
CA ARG A 54 -13.37 9.83 -12.73
C ARG A 54 -14.78 9.28 -12.72
N GLN A 55 -15.42 9.38 -11.56
CA GLN A 55 -16.80 8.92 -11.31
C GLN A 55 -17.02 7.42 -11.55
N GLN A 56 -15.95 6.68 -11.86
CA GLN A 56 -15.92 5.23 -11.88
C GLN A 56 -15.52 4.70 -10.51
N ASP A 57 -15.95 3.47 -10.25
CA ASP A 57 -15.58 2.73 -9.05
C ASP A 57 -14.26 2.00 -9.39
N LEU A 58 -13.17 2.38 -8.71
CA LEU A 58 -11.82 1.83 -8.93
C LEU A 58 -11.52 0.86 -7.79
N GLU A 59 -11.59 -0.45 -8.05
CA GLU A 59 -11.38 -1.48 -7.03
C GLU A 59 -9.89 -1.74 -6.82
N LEU A 60 -9.36 -1.25 -5.69
CA LEU A 60 -8.00 -1.53 -5.26
C LEU A 60 -7.95 -2.81 -4.44
N HIS A 61 -7.04 -3.70 -4.83
CA HIS A 61 -6.74 -4.91 -4.08
C HIS A 61 -5.24 -4.93 -3.71
N ILE A 62 -4.98 -5.09 -2.42
CA ILE A 62 -3.64 -5.17 -1.85
C ILE A 62 -3.49 -6.56 -1.25
N SER A 63 -2.46 -7.28 -1.66
CA SER A 63 -2.14 -8.60 -1.11
C SER A 63 -0.68 -8.66 -0.67
N LEU A 64 -0.42 -9.41 0.38
CA LEU A 64 0.93 -9.71 0.85
C LEU A 64 1.33 -11.11 0.41
N ILE A 65 2.41 -11.19 -0.34
CA ILE A 65 3.01 -12.43 -0.81
C ILE A 65 4.42 -12.60 -0.25
N ASP A 66 4.90 -13.83 -0.21
CA ASP A 66 6.32 -14.11 0.01
C ASP A 66 7.15 -14.02 -1.29
N GLU A 67 8.45 -14.26 -1.18
CA GLU A 67 9.39 -14.27 -2.31
C GLU A 67 9.10 -15.33 -3.38
N ASP A 68 8.37 -16.40 -3.03
CA ASP A 68 7.93 -17.45 -3.95
C ASP A 68 6.60 -17.11 -4.64
N GLY A 69 5.98 -15.98 -4.28
CA GLY A 69 4.70 -15.54 -4.81
C GLY A 69 3.48 -16.16 -4.13
N GLN A 70 3.66 -16.85 -2.99
CA GLN A 70 2.56 -17.41 -2.23
C GLN A 70 1.93 -16.35 -1.32
N SER A 71 0.61 -16.27 -1.33
CA SER A 71 -0.13 -15.41 -0.39
C SER A 71 0.07 -15.90 1.04
N ILE A 72 0.34 -14.97 1.96
CA ILE A 72 0.40 -15.26 3.39
C ILE A 72 -0.90 -14.91 4.13
N GLY A 73 -2.01 -14.77 3.39
CA GLY A 73 -3.35 -14.56 3.95
C GLY A 73 -3.60 -13.14 4.50
N VAL A 74 -2.77 -12.17 4.11
CA VAL A 74 -2.94 -10.76 4.46
C VAL A 74 -3.33 -9.99 3.20
N GLU A 75 -4.54 -9.43 3.22
CA GLU A 75 -5.12 -8.70 2.11
C GLU A 75 -5.94 -7.50 2.59
N ALA A 76 -6.12 -6.52 1.71
CA ALA A 76 -7.03 -5.41 1.90
C ALA A 76 -7.69 -5.07 0.56
N LYS A 77 -9.00 -4.84 0.59
CA LYS A 77 -9.78 -4.38 -0.56
C LYS A 77 -10.39 -3.03 -0.26
N GLY A 78 -10.36 -2.12 -1.22
CA GLY A 78 -10.91 -0.78 -1.07
C GLY A 78 -11.47 -0.26 -2.38
N MET A 79 -12.63 0.36 -2.32
CA MET A 79 -13.22 1.02 -3.48
C MET A 79 -12.86 2.50 -3.46
N LEU A 80 -12.20 2.99 -4.51
CA LEU A 80 -11.88 4.39 -4.69
C LEU A 80 -12.82 5.00 -5.74
N ARG A 81 -13.53 6.07 -5.37
CA ARG A 81 -14.29 6.88 -6.32
C ARG A 81 -13.86 8.32 -6.24
N VAL A 82 -13.31 8.83 -7.34
CA VAL A 82 -12.83 10.22 -7.43
C VAL A 82 -13.84 11.07 -8.18
N GLY A 83 -14.30 12.14 -7.53
CA GLY A 83 -15.19 13.12 -8.15
C GLY A 83 -14.48 14.07 -9.12
N ALA A 84 -15.23 15.05 -9.61
CA ALA A 84 -14.71 16.15 -10.43
C ALA A 84 -14.89 17.47 -9.65
N PRO A 85 -13.86 17.92 -8.89
CA PRO A 85 -13.93 19.19 -8.17
C PRO A 85 -14.14 20.35 -9.15
N PRO A 86 -15.02 21.32 -8.86
CA PRO A 86 -15.33 22.41 -9.78
C PRO A 86 -14.14 23.36 -10.02
N ASN A 87 -13.16 23.37 -9.12
CA ASN A 87 -11.95 24.17 -9.20
C ASN A 87 -10.77 23.45 -9.88
N LEU A 88 -10.97 22.22 -10.35
CA LEU A 88 -9.91 21.48 -11.03
C LEU A 88 -9.83 21.93 -12.51
N PRO A 89 -8.66 22.36 -13.02
CA PRO A 89 -8.57 22.75 -14.42
C PRO A 89 -8.95 21.59 -15.36
N PRO A 90 -9.62 21.86 -16.49
CA PRO A 90 -10.00 20.83 -17.45
C PRO A 90 -8.82 19.95 -17.85
N GLY A 91 -9.02 18.63 -17.85
CA GLY A 91 -7.99 17.66 -18.23
C GLY A 91 -6.91 17.40 -17.16
N SER A 92 -6.89 18.12 -16.04
CA SER A 92 -5.90 17.86 -14.98
C SER A 92 -6.20 16.56 -14.24
N PRO A 93 -5.18 15.79 -13.79
CA PRO A 93 -5.39 14.65 -12.92
C PRO A 93 -5.73 15.07 -11.48
N SER A 94 -6.26 14.13 -10.70
CA SER A 94 -6.49 14.29 -9.26
C SER A 94 -5.45 13.51 -8.48
N ILE A 95 -4.84 14.15 -7.48
CA ILE A 95 -3.90 13.49 -6.56
C ILE A 95 -4.66 13.01 -5.33
N VAL A 96 -4.55 11.71 -5.05
CA VAL A 96 -5.30 11.04 -3.99
C VAL A 96 -4.34 10.28 -3.08
N PRO A 97 -4.12 10.77 -1.85
CA PRO A 97 -3.49 9.99 -0.80
C PRO A 97 -4.34 8.78 -0.42
N ILE A 98 -3.70 7.62 -0.28
CA ILE A 98 -4.34 6.38 0.15
C ILE A 98 -3.46 5.75 1.22
N VAL A 99 -4.08 5.28 2.30
CA VAL A 99 -3.39 4.57 3.37
C VAL A 99 -4.10 3.25 3.62
N SER A 100 -3.34 2.16 3.64
CA SER A 100 -3.82 0.85 4.04
C SER A 100 -3.04 0.38 5.27
N PRO A 101 -3.64 0.43 6.48
CA PRO A 101 -3.01 -0.09 7.68
C PRO A 101 -3.22 -1.61 7.79
N PHE A 102 -2.18 -2.30 8.21
CA PHE A 102 -2.18 -3.72 8.53
C PHE A 102 -1.70 -3.93 9.96
N HIS A 103 -2.40 -4.79 10.68
CA HIS A 103 -2.13 -5.02 12.10
C HIS A 103 -1.85 -6.49 12.36
N ASN A 104 -0.93 -6.74 13.28
CA ASN A 104 -0.60 -8.08 13.77
C ASN A 104 -0.26 -9.09 12.66
N ILE A 105 0.46 -8.65 11.61
CA ILE A 105 0.94 -9.54 10.56
C ILE A 105 1.94 -10.51 11.16
N THR A 106 1.73 -11.81 10.95
CA THR A 106 2.67 -12.84 11.40
C THR A 106 3.53 -13.30 10.24
N PHE A 107 4.84 -13.09 10.37
CA PHE A 107 5.83 -13.55 9.41
C PHE A 107 6.39 -14.90 9.88
N PRO A 108 6.16 -15.99 9.13
CA PRO A 108 6.61 -17.33 9.52
C PRO A 108 8.12 -17.50 9.42
N GLU A 109 8.75 -16.85 8.43
CA GLU A 109 10.15 -17.06 8.07
C GLU A 109 10.90 -15.74 7.84
N ALA A 110 12.22 -15.76 8.05
CA ALA A 110 13.12 -14.67 7.68
C ALA A 110 13.46 -14.80 6.19
N LYS A 111 12.63 -14.16 5.35
CA LYS A 111 12.75 -14.18 3.89
C LYS A 111 12.23 -12.88 3.27
N GLY A 112 12.22 -12.82 1.93
CA GLY A 112 11.60 -11.74 1.19
C GLY A 112 10.06 -11.81 1.21
N TYR A 113 9.44 -10.65 1.20
CA TYR A 113 7.99 -10.46 1.09
C TYR A 113 7.70 -9.27 0.17
N ALA A 114 6.49 -9.20 -0.35
CA ALA A 114 6.04 -8.05 -1.13
C ALA A 114 4.56 -7.75 -0.91
N PHE A 115 4.24 -6.47 -0.74
CA PHE A 115 2.88 -6.00 -0.98
C PHE A 115 2.70 -5.77 -2.48
N VAL A 116 1.68 -6.41 -3.05
CA VAL A 116 1.24 -6.21 -4.43
C VAL A 116 -0.04 -5.40 -4.39
N VAL A 117 -0.04 -4.26 -5.08
CA VAL A 117 -1.20 -3.39 -5.23
C VAL A 117 -1.71 -3.55 -6.66
N SER A 118 -2.98 -3.85 -6.79
CA SER A 118 -3.65 -4.09 -8.06
C SER A 118 -4.93 -3.26 -8.19
N LEU A 119 -5.28 -2.91 -9.42
CA LEU A 119 -6.56 -2.34 -9.82
C LEU A 119 -7.18 -3.30 -10.83
N ASP A 120 -8.38 -3.82 -10.56
CA ASP A 120 -9.09 -4.75 -11.45
C ASP A 120 -8.18 -5.91 -11.96
N ASP A 121 -7.44 -6.52 -11.02
CA ASP A 121 -6.45 -7.59 -11.24
C ASP A 121 -5.15 -7.21 -11.99
N GLU A 122 -5.00 -5.95 -12.41
CA GLU A 122 -3.74 -5.44 -12.99
C GLU A 122 -2.82 -4.89 -11.90
N GLU A 123 -1.58 -5.39 -11.81
CA GLU A 123 -0.58 -4.92 -10.85
C GLU A 123 -0.15 -3.47 -11.15
N LEU A 124 -0.51 -2.55 -10.25
CA LEU A 124 -0.10 -1.14 -10.31
C LEU A 124 1.27 -0.91 -9.67
N ALA A 125 1.57 -1.62 -8.59
CA ALA A 125 2.83 -1.47 -7.86
C ALA A 125 3.16 -2.68 -7.00
N ARG A 126 4.46 -2.81 -6.71
CA ARG A 126 4.99 -3.82 -5.80
C ARG A 126 6.02 -3.23 -4.86
N VAL A 127 5.79 -3.38 -3.56
CA VAL A 127 6.72 -2.93 -2.52
C VAL A 127 7.36 -4.15 -1.87
N ARG A 128 8.63 -4.38 -2.19
CA ARG A 128 9.42 -5.49 -1.66
C ARG A 128 10.07 -5.10 -0.35
N PHE A 129 10.11 -6.03 0.59
CA PHE A 129 10.83 -5.92 1.84
C PHE A 129 11.31 -7.29 2.29
N ARG A 130 12.10 -7.35 3.35
CA ARG A 130 12.64 -8.58 3.92
C ARG A 130 12.44 -8.61 5.43
N VAL A 131 12.19 -9.80 5.95
CA VAL A 131 12.26 -10.07 7.38
C VAL A 131 13.61 -10.72 7.66
N VAL A 132 14.37 -10.17 8.58
CA VAL A 132 15.69 -10.70 8.98
C VAL A 132 15.67 -11.08 10.44
N ARG A 133 16.29 -12.21 10.76
CA ARG A 133 16.54 -12.59 12.15
C ARG A 133 17.86 -11.96 12.59
N VAL A 134 17.81 -11.15 13.64
CA VAL A 134 19.00 -10.59 14.29
C VAL A 134 19.27 -11.32 15.62
N PRO A 135 20.54 -11.44 16.04
CA PRO A 135 20.92 -12.05 17.31
C PRO A 135 20.26 -11.40 18.54
#